data_AF-A0A927G420-F1
#
_entry.id   AF-A0A927G420-F1
#
_cell.length_a   1.000
_cell.length_b   1.000
_cell.length_c   1.000
_cell.angle_alpha   90.00
_cell.angle_beta   90.00
_cell.angle_gamma   90.00
#
_symmetry.space_group_name_H-M   'P 1'
#
loop_
_entity.id
_entity.type
_entity.pdbx_description
1 polymer ?
#
loop_
_entity_poly.entity_id
_entity_poly.type
_entity_poly.pdbx_seq_one_letter_code
_entity_poly.pdbx_strand_id
1 'polypeptide(L)'
;MYPQIITYLLTFINYQEQVIRTLLTLLVGKSMFDKPAETPVNKPYRKLQVDDLPIIEPLEKLDYKTLLNEYLNEHGKPLKPVQRRSNSKAIVPKSMNCPKCGAPSDYLYANNGDKGQFQCKVCSCLFSDKNRFSKEAILKCPHCSKSLDKIKDRKDFSVYKCRNSNCSFYQRNLKAMSSKEKKRFKTDPQAFKIRYIFRQFHIDFLPLAKQSPELPAVDLSRIYASPHTLGLILTYHVNYGLSARRTAAIMQDVHGVAIS
;
A
#
# COMPACT_ATOMS: atom_id res chain seq x y z
N MET A 1 66.04 57.53 13.78
CA MET A 1 65.39 56.36 13.15
C MET A 1 64.60 55.51 14.16
N TYR A 2 65.18 55.13 15.30
CA TYR A 2 64.48 54.36 16.36
C TYR A 2 63.16 54.95 16.90
N PRO A 3 63.01 56.28 17.13
CA PRO A 3 61.77 56.84 17.69
C PRO A 3 60.57 56.69 16.75
N GLN A 4 60.79 56.82 15.44
CA GLN A 4 59.72 56.70 14.44
C GLN A 4 59.20 55.26 14.30
N ILE A 5 60.09 54.27 14.46
CA ILE A 5 59.73 52.85 14.44
C ILE A 5 58.90 52.51 15.67
N ILE A 6 59.29 53.01 16.86
CA ILE A 6 58.53 52.78 18.11
C ILE A 6 57.13 53.41 18.01
N THR A 7 57.02 54.64 17.51
CA THR A 7 55.72 55.28 17.30
C THR A 7 54.84 54.52 16.31
N TYR A 8 55.42 54.04 15.20
CA TYR A 8 54.71 53.23 14.21
C TYR A 8 54.18 51.92 14.82
N LEU A 9 55.01 51.19 15.57
CA LEU A 9 54.60 49.95 16.23
C LEU A 9 53.49 50.19 17.26
N LEU A 10 53.56 51.27 18.04
CA LEU A 10 52.50 51.66 18.97
C LEU A 10 51.18 51.96 18.25
N THR A 11 51.22 52.68 17.12
CA THR A 11 50.01 52.95 16.33
C THR A 11 49.41 51.66 15.77
N PHE A 12 50.24 50.71 15.36
CA PHE A 12 49.79 49.43 14.83
C PHE A 12 49.16 48.55 15.92
N ILE A 13 49.77 48.50 17.12
CA ILE A 13 49.22 47.77 18.27
C ILE A 13 47.84 48.33 18.65
N ASN A 14 47.70 49.65 18.73
CA ASN A 14 46.41 50.30 19.05
C ASN A 14 45.34 50.00 18.00
N TYR A 15 45.71 49.97 16.71
CA TYR A 15 44.80 49.58 15.64
C TYR A 15 44.37 48.12 15.75
N GLN A 16 45.31 47.21 16.01
CA GLN A 16 45.01 45.79 16.22
C GLN A 16 44.09 45.58 17.42
N GLU A 17 44.29 46.29 18.51
CA GLU A 17 43.41 46.22 19.69
C GLU A 17 41.98 46.66 19.34
N GLN A 18 41.82 47.72 18.54
CA GLN A 18 40.51 48.20 18.11
C GLN A 18 39.79 47.18 17.21
N VAL A 19 40.52 46.52 16.31
CA VAL A 19 40.00 45.43 15.47
C VAL A 19 39.56 44.25 16.33
N ILE A 20 40.39 43.83 17.29
CA ILE A 20 40.08 42.71 18.20
C ILE A 20 38.82 43.00 19.02
N ARG A 21 38.68 44.21 19.58
CA ARG A 21 37.49 44.62 20.32
C ARG A 21 36.22 44.59 19.46
N THR A 22 36.32 45.01 18.20
CA THR A 22 35.21 44.98 17.23
C THR A 22 34.81 43.54 16.88
N LEU A 23 35.79 42.66 16.66
CA LEU A 23 35.53 41.25 16.38
C LEU A 23 34.91 40.54 17.58
N LEU A 24 35.38 40.81 18.80
CA LEU A 24 34.81 40.25 20.03
C LEU A 24 33.36 40.70 20.24
N THR A 25 33.04 41.97 19.96
CA THR A 25 31.66 42.47 20.07
C THR A 25 30.73 41.89 19.01
N LEU A 26 31.22 41.64 17.80
CA LEU A 26 30.46 40.94 16.75
C LEU A 26 30.23 39.47 17.09
N LEU A 27 31.24 38.80 17.67
CA LEU A 27 31.14 37.40 18.08
C LEU A 27 30.16 37.24 19.24
N VAL A 28 30.25 38.10 20.27
CA VAL A 28 29.41 38.07 21.48
C VAL A 28 28.03 38.73 21.26
N GLY A 29 27.67 39.05 20.01
CA GLY A 29 26.37 39.63 19.65
C GLY A 29 25.18 38.78 20.12
N LYS A 30 24.01 39.41 20.26
CA LYS A 30 22.76 38.85 20.85
C LYS A 30 22.43 37.41 20.44
N SER A 31 22.77 36.99 19.21
CA SER A 31 22.51 35.65 18.68
C SER A 31 23.32 34.50 19.30
N MET A 32 24.43 34.76 20.01
CA MET A 32 25.23 33.68 20.63
C MET A 32 24.65 33.17 21.95
N PHE A 33 23.85 33.99 22.65
CA PHE A 33 23.21 33.60 23.92
C PHE A 33 21.73 33.26 23.78
N ASP A 34 21.14 33.54 22.61
CA ASP A 34 19.83 33.01 22.26
C ASP A 34 19.97 31.50 22.09
N LYS A 35 19.60 30.74 23.13
CA LYS A 35 19.43 29.30 22.99
C LYS A 35 18.50 29.08 21.80
N PRO A 36 18.90 28.33 20.76
CA PRO A 36 17.93 27.88 19.79
C PRO A 36 16.85 27.16 20.59
N ALA A 37 15.59 27.53 20.37
CA ALA A 37 14.46 26.82 20.96
C ALA A 37 14.37 25.45 20.27
N GLU A 38 15.35 24.58 20.51
CA GLU A 38 15.29 23.15 20.19
C GLU A 38 14.35 22.49 21.17
N THR A 39 13.08 22.92 21.13
CA THR A 39 12.02 22.04 21.58
C THR A 39 12.12 20.81 20.67
N PRO A 40 12.28 19.59 21.23
CA PRO A 40 12.27 18.39 20.42
C PRO A 40 10.99 18.41 19.58
N VAL A 41 11.13 18.38 18.25
CA VAL A 41 9.95 18.33 17.39
C VAL A 41 9.27 17.01 17.68
N ASN A 42 8.20 17.05 18.48
CA ASN A 42 7.37 15.89 18.73
C ASN A 42 6.66 15.53 17.42
N LYS A 43 7.34 14.71 16.61
CA LYS A 43 6.76 14.08 15.43
C LYS A 43 6.11 12.79 15.94
N PRO A 44 4.79 12.77 16.18
CA PRO A 44 4.13 11.54 16.59
C PRO A 44 4.40 10.48 15.52
N TYR A 45 4.97 9.34 15.94
CA TYR A 45 5.11 8.19 15.06
C TYR A 45 3.72 7.82 14.50
N ARG A 46 3.67 7.46 13.22
CA ARG A 46 2.43 6.95 12.64
C ARG A 46 2.11 5.63 13.33
N LYS A 47 1.07 5.64 14.18
CA LYS A 47 0.55 4.41 14.78
C LYS A 47 0.18 3.44 13.67
N LEU A 48 0.56 2.17 13.84
CA LEU A 48 0.10 1.11 12.95
C LEU A 48 -1.43 1.07 13.05
N GLN A 49 -2.10 1.31 11.92
CA GLN A 49 -3.54 1.21 11.80
C GLN A 49 -3.86 -0.02 10.98
N VAL A 50 -4.50 -1.00 11.62
CA VAL A 50 -5.11 -2.13 10.94
C VAL A 50 -6.46 -1.66 10.40
N ASP A 51 -6.69 -1.82 9.10
CA ASP A 51 -7.97 -1.50 8.49
C ASP A 51 -8.95 -2.65 8.68
N ASP A 52 -10.23 -2.33 8.80
CA ASP A 52 -11.30 -3.34 8.80
C ASP A 52 -11.30 -4.14 7.49
N LEU A 53 -11.65 -5.43 7.57
CA LEU A 53 -11.82 -6.26 6.39
C LEU A 53 -12.98 -5.75 5.52
N PRO A 54 -12.87 -5.88 4.18
CA PRO A 54 -13.97 -5.52 3.30
C PRO A 54 -15.14 -6.49 3.49
N ILE A 55 -16.33 -6.00 3.23
CA ILE A 55 -17.51 -6.87 3.15
C ILE A 55 -17.41 -7.64 1.83
N ILE A 56 -17.31 -8.96 1.92
CA ILE A 56 -17.27 -9.84 0.76
C ILE A 56 -18.70 -10.25 0.45
N GLU A 57 -19.27 -9.69 -0.60
CA GLU A 57 -20.58 -10.08 -1.09
C GLU A 57 -20.39 -11.13 -2.20
N PRO A 58 -20.73 -12.41 -1.95
CA PRO A 58 -20.68 -13.41 -3.00
C PRO A 58 -21.70 -13.03 -4.07
N LEU A 59 -21.30 -13.13 -5.33
CA LEU A 59 -22.24 -12.94 -6.42
C LEU A 59 -23.15 -14.16 -6.51
N GLU A 60 -24.46 -13.89 -6.63
CA GLU A 60 -25.44 -14.94 -6.82
C GLU A 60 -25.13 -15.71 -8.11
N LYS A 61 -24.77 -16.98 -7.94
CA LYS A 61 -24.62 -17.92 -9.05
C LYS A 61 -25.98 -18.55 -9.31
N LEU A 62 -26.47 -18.38 -10.53
CA LEU A 62 -27.65 -19.08 -11.01
C LEU A 62 -27.26 -20.49 -11.46
N ASP A 63 -28.23 -21.38 -11.60
CA ASP A 63 -28.04 -22.67 -12.27
C ASP A 63 -28.73 -22.65 -13.63
N TYR A 64 -27.95 -22.84 -14.70
CA TYR A 64 -28.48 -22.89 -16.06
C TYR A 64 -29.51 -24.00 -16.25
N LYS A 65 -29.41 -25.12 -15.53
CA LYS A 65 -30.39 -26.23 -15.66
C LYS A 65 -31.75 -25.78 -15.15
N THR A 66 -31.79 -25.12 -14.01
CA THR A 66 -33.01 -24.54 -13.44
C THR A 66 -33.62 -23.51 -14.39
N LEU A 67 -32.80 -22.59 -14.92
CA LEU A 67 -33.25 -21.58 -15.89
C LEU A 67 -33.78 -22.20 -17.20
N LEU A 68 -33.20 -23.32 -17.66
CA LEU A 68 -33.71 -24.03 -18.85
C LEU A 68 -35.07 -24.69 -18.58
N ASN A 69 -35.28 -25.23 -17.38
CA ASN A 69 -36.56 -25.81 -16.97
C ASN A 69 -37.64 -24.74 -16.79
N GLU A 70 -37.31 -23.60 -16.18
CA GLU A 70 -38.20 -22.45 -16.07
C GLU A 70 -38.64 -21.96 -17.46
N TYR A 71 -37.69 -21.80 -18.38
CA TYR A 71 -38.00 -21.42 -19.77
C TYR A 71 -38.91 -22.44 -20.47
N LEU A 72 -38.68 -23.74 -20.26
CA LEU A 72 -39.52 -24.80 -20.83
C LEU A 72 -40.95 -24.73 -20.29
N ASN A 73 -41.12 -24.47 -18.99
CA ASN A 73 -42.43 -24.36 -18.35
C ASN A 73 -43.19 -23.12 -18.84
N GLU A 74 -42.51 -21.99 -19.02
CA GLU A 74 -43.12 -20.73 -19.46
C GLU A 74 -43.49 -20.73 -20.95
N HIS A 75 -42.65 -21.32 -21.81
CA HIS A 75 -42.82 -21.25 -23.28
C HIS A 75 -43.31 -22.56 -23.92
N GLY A 76 -43.40 -23.65 -23.17
CA GLY A 76 -43.78 -24.98 -23.65
C GLY A 76 -42.79 -25.61 -24.64
N LYS A 77 -41.60 -25.02 -24.83
CA LYS A 77 -40.56 -25.48 -25.76
C LYS A 77 -39.17 -25.33 -25.15
N PRO A 78 -38.24 -26.28 -25.38
CA PRO A 78 -36.90 -26.20 -24.82
C PRO A 78 -36.07 -25.12 -25.51
N LEU A 79 -35.29 -24.37 -24.72
CA LEU A 79 -34.34 -23.39 -25.25
C LEU A 79 -33.19 -24.12 -25.97
N LYS A 80 -33.16 -23.99 -27.30
CA LYS A 80 -32.11 -24.62 -28.12
C LYS A 80 -30.76 -23.92 -27.94
N PRO A 81 -29.64 -24.66 -28.09
CA PRO A 81 -28.30 -24.07 -28.18
C PRO A 81 -28.17 -23.00 -29.29
N VAL A 82 -27.08 -22.25 -29.25
CA VAL A 82 -26.75 -21.25 -30.28
C VAL A 82 -26.34 -21.96 -31.56
N GLN A 83 -27.08 -21.71 -32.65
CA GLN A 83 -26.68 -22.15 -33.98
C GLN A 83 -25.64 -21.18 -34.56
N ARG A 84 -24.43 -21.69 -34.80
CA ARG A 84 -23.31 -20.91 -35.35
C ARG A 84 -23.27 -21.06 -36.87
N ARG A 85 -23.05 -19.96 -37.59
CA ARG A 85 -22.81 -19.99 -39.04
C ARG A 85 -21.40 -20.54 -39.29
N SER A 86 -21.25 -21.37 -40.31
CA SER A 86 -19.95 -21.95 -40.73
C SER A 86 -18.87 -20.88 -40.99
N ASN A 87 -19.28 -19.71 -41.50
CA ASN A 87 -18.36 -18.62 -41.86
C ASN A 87 -18.10 -17.62 -40.71
N SER A 88 -18.45 -17.96 -39.47
CA SER A 88 -18.22 -17.07 -38.32
C SER A 88 -16.72 -17.00 -37.99
N LYS A 89 -16.12 -15.81 -38.10
CA LYS A 89 -14.74 -15.56 -37.63
C LYS A 89 -14.59 -15.72 -36.12
N ALA A 90 -15.66 -15.52 -35.35
CA ALA A 90 -15.61 -15.53 -33.90
C ALA A 90 -15.89 -16.94 -33.37
N ILE A 91 -14.92 -17.49 -32.64
CA ILE A 91 -14.97 -18.82 -32.04
C ILE A 91 -15.12 -18.69 -30.53
N VAL A 92 -16.12 -19.37 -29.97
CA VAL A 92 -16.25 -19.52 -28.52
C VAL A 92 -15.47 -20.77 -28.10
N PRO A 93 -14.52 -20.68 -27.15
CA PRO A 93 -13.79 -21.84 -26.66
C PRO A 93 -14.73 -22.89 -26.04
N LYS A 94 -14.52 -24.18 -26.33
CA LYS A 94 -15.37 -25.27 -25.80
C LYS A 94 -15.32 -25.42 -24.28
N SER A 95 -14.21 -25.01 -23.66
CA SER A 95 -14.03 -24.99 -22.19
C SER A 95 -14.68 -23.78 -21.51
N MET A 96 -15.37 -22.93 -22.27
CA MET A 96 -15.97 -21.72 -21.73
C MET A 96 -17.38 -21.97 -21.20
N ASN A 97 -17.63 -21.47 -19.99
CA ASN A 97 -18.92 -21.51 -19.32
C ASN A 97 -19.31 -20.10 -18.89
N CYS A 98 -20.61 -19.83 -18.84
CA CYS A 98 -21.12 -18.57 -18.32
C CYS A 98 -20.69 -18.39 -16.85
N PRO A 99 -20.06 -17.25 -16.47
CA PRO A 99 -19.66 -17.01 -15.08
C PRO A 99 -20.84 -16.79 -14.12
N LYS A 100 -22.03 -16.45 -14.64
CA LYS A 100 -23.22 -16.19 -13.82
C LYS A 100 -24.05 -17.45 -13.57
N CYS A 101 -24.35 -18.23 -14.62
CA CYS A 101 -25.23 -19.40 -14.51
C CYS A 101 -24.57 -20.76 -14.77
N GLY A 102 -23.29 -20.79 -15.15
CA GLY A 102 -22.57 -22.03 -15.47
C GLY A 102 -22.89 -22.65 -16.84
N ALA A 103 -23.78 -22.04 -17.65
CA ALA A 103 -24.15 -22.57 -18.97
C ALA A 103 -22.92 -22.85 -19.86
N PRO A 104 -22.87 -24.00 -20.56
CA PRO A 104 -21.71 -24.40 -21.36
C PRO A 104 -21.58 -23.56 -22.63
N SER A 105 -20.47 -23.74 -23.35
CA SER A 105 -20.12 -22.97 -24.55
C SER A 105 -21.22 -22.95 -25.61
N ASP A 106 -22.03 -24.00 -25.69
CA ASP A 106 -23.10 -24.15 -26.68
C ASP A 106 -24.22 -23.12 -26.53
N TYR A 107 -24.37 -22.54 -25.34
CA TYR A 107 -25.34 -21.48 -25.06
C TYR A 107 -24.73 -20.08 -25.08
N LEU A 108 -23.49 -19.91 -25.55
CA LEU A 108 -22.79 -18.63 -25.58
C LEU A 108 -22.70 -18.08 -27.00
N TYR A 109 -23.10 -16.82 -27.15
CA TYR A 109 -22.83 -15.99 -28.33
C TYR A 109 -21.44 -15.34 -28.20
N ALA A 110 -20.72 -15.24 -29.32
CA ALA A 110 -19.61 -14.30 -29.44
C ALA A 110 -20.19 -12.90 -29.73
N ASN A 111 -20.26 -12.08 -28.70
CA ASN A 111 -20.76 -10.71 -28.79
C ASN A 111 -19.65 -9.81 -29.36
N ASN A 112 -19.98 -8.96 -30.33
CA ASN A 112 -19.02 -8.12 -31.07
C ASN A 112 -17.96 -8.88 -31.90
N GLY A 113 -18.26 -10.11 -32.34
CA GLY A 113 -17.38 -10.85 -33.23
C GLY A 113 -16.05 -11.24 -32.59
N ASP A 114 -14.94 -10.80 -33.19
CA ASP A 114 -13.56 -11.11 -32.78
C ASP A 114 -13.05 -10.27 -31.60
N LYS A 115 -13.84 -9.31 -31.10
CA LYS A 115 -13.46 -8.41 -29.99
C LYS A 115 -13.55 -9.04 -28.60
N GLY A 116 -13.80 -10.35 -28.50
CA GLY A 116 -13.64 -11.13 -27.27
C GLY A 116 -14.68 -10.92 -26.17
N GLN A 117 -15.88 -10.40 -26.50
CA GLN A 117 -17.01 -10.35 -25.59
C GLN A 117 -17.95 -11.55 -25.88
N PHE A 118 -18.60 -12.06 -24.84
CA PHE A 118 -19.54 -13.18 -24.92
C PHE A 118 -20.85 -12.82 -24.24
N GLN A 119 -21.95 -13.34 -24.77
CA GLN A 119 -23.28 -13.19 -24.18
C GLN A 119 -23.90 -14.56 -23.95
N CYS A 120 -24.34 -14.83 -22.74
CA CYS A 120 -25.06 -16.05 -22.43
C CYS A 120 -26.50 -15.99 -22.93
N LYS A 121 -26.94 -16.97 -23.72
CA LYS A 121 -28.32 -17.10 -24.18
C LYS A 121 -29.31 -17.41 -23.04
N VAL A 122 -28.86 -18.16 -22.02
CA VAL A 122 -29.71 -18.58 -20.89
C VAL A 122 -30.03 -17.43 -19.93
N CYS A 123 -29.00 -16.72 -19.43
CA CYS A 123 -29.19 -15.68 -18.40
C CYS A 123 -28.89 -14.25 -18.88
N SER A 124 -28.68 -14.05 -20.19
CA SER A 124 -28.32 -12.77 -20.83
C SER A 124 -27.04 -12.10 -20.31
N CYS A 125 -26.24 -12.81 -19.50
CA CYS A 125 -25.03 -12.28 -18.91
C CYS A 125 -23.96 -11.97 -19.97
N LEU A 126 -23.48 -10.73 -19.98
CA LEU A 126 -22.34 -10.27 -20.77
C LEU A 126 -21.03 -10.46 -20.00
N PHE A 127 -20.01 -11.00 -20.65
CA PHE A 127 -18.68 -11.20 -20.08
C PHE A 127 -17.60 -11.27 -21.16
N SER A 128 -16.34 -11.32 -20.77
CA SER A 128 -15.14 -11.50 -21.58
C SER A 128 -14.16 -12.34 -20.77
N ASP A 129 -13.09 -12.81 -21.41
CA ASP A 129 -12.10 -13.64 -20.71
C ASP A 129 -11.48 -12.92 -19.51
N LYS A 130 -11.27 -11.61 -19.64
CA LYS A 130 -10.70 -10.74 -18.59
C LYS A 130 -11.62 -10.53 -17.38
N ASN A 131 -12.94 -10.60 -17.55
CA ASN A 131 -13.91 -10.29 -16.50
C ASN A 131 -14.72 -11.51 -16.04
N ARG A 132 -14.40 -12.70 -16.56
CA ARG A 132 -15.06 -13.95 -16.18
C ARG A 132 -14.85 -14.27 -14.69
N PHE A 133 -13.64 -14.03 -14.18
CA PHE A 133 -13.26 -14.23 -12.77
C PHE A 133 -13.60 -13.05 -11.86
N SER A 134 -13.81 -11.85 -12.41
CA SER A 134 -14.22 -10.68 -11.61
C SER A 134 -15.67 -10.77 -11.10
N LYS A 135 -16.29 -11.95 -11.22
CA LYS A 135 -17.67 -12.23 -10.80
C LYS A 135 -17.77 -13.25 -9.67
N GLU A 136 -16.69 -13.52 -8.96
CA GLU A 136 -16.72 -14.43 -7.80
C GLU A 136 -17.29 -13.74 -6.56
N ALA A 137 -16.82 -12.54 -6.24
CA ALA A 137 -17.35 -11.73 -5.15
C ALA A 137 -17.14 -10.22 -5.42
N ILE A 138 -18.06 -9.41 -4.92
CA ILE A 138 -17.93 -7.95 -4.87
C ILE A 138 -17.32 -7.58 -3.52
N LEU A 139 -16.18 -6.90 -3.56
CA LEU A 139 -15.59 -6.30 -2.37
C LEU A 139 -16.28 -4.96 -2.08
N LYS A 140 -16.90 -4.82 -0.91
CA LYS A 140 -17.58 -3.60 -0.45
C LYS A 140 -16.82 -2.94 0.70
N CYS A 141 -16.86 -1.61 0.75
CA CYS A 141 -16.26 -0.83 1.83
C CYS A 141 -17.01 -1.09 3.16
N PRO A 142 -16.31 -1.42 4.26
CA PRO A 142 -16.95 -1.70 5.54
C PRO A 142 -17.63 -0.46 6.17
N HIS A 143 -17.30 0.73 5.69
CA HIS A 143 -17.79 1.99 6.27
C HIS A 143 -18.99 2.61 5.53
N CYS A 144 -19.26 2.19 4.29
CA CYS A 144 -20.36 2.75 3.49
C CYS A 144 -21.04 1.74 2.57
N SER A 145 -20.63 0.47 2.61
CA SER A 145 -21.18 -0.66 1.84
C SER A 145 -21.20 -0.46 0.32
N LYS A 146 -20.49 0.55 -0.19
CA LYS A 146 -20.30 0.75 -1.63
C LYS A 146 -19.13 -0.12 -2.12
N SER A 147 -19.25 -0.60 -3.35
CA SER A 147 -18.23 -1.42 -4.01
C SER A 147 -16.88 -0.69 -4.05
N LEU A 148 -15.80 -1.47 -3.89
CA LEU A 148 -14.44 -1.00 -3.99
C LEU A 148 -13.93 -1.16 -5.42
N ASP A 149 -13.20 -0.16 -5.90
CA ASP A 149 -12.61 -0.19 -7.23
C ASP A 149 -11.19 -0.73 -7.15
N LYS A 150 -10.85 -1.69 -8.03
CA LYS A 150 -9.45 -2.09 -8.25
C LYS A 150 -8.71 -0.94 -8.91
N ILE A 151 -7.74 -0.36 -8.22
CA ILE A 151 -6.97 0.82 -8.69
C ILE A 151 -5.55 0.48 -9.14
N LYS A 152 -4.97 -0.61 -8.64
CA LYS A 152 -3.63 -1.06 -9.00
C LYS A 152 -3.59 -2.58 -8.99
N ASP A 153 -2.81 -3.11 -9.92
CA ASP A 153 -2.43 -4.51 -9.92
C ASP A 153 -0.92 -4.63 -9.77
N ARG A 154 -0.48 -5.46 -8.84
CA ARG A 154 0.92 -5.79 -8.60
C ARG A 154 1.09 -7.29 -8.72
N LYS A 155 2.34 -7.75 -8.84
CA LYS A 155 2.69 -9.17 -8.95
C LYS A 155 2.01 -10.00 -7.83
N ASP A 156 2.13 -9.54 -6.59
CA ASP A 156 1.72 -10.35 -5.42
C ASP A 156 0.39 -9.88 -4.80
N PHE A 157 -0.15 -8.74 -5.24
CA PHE A 157 -1.42 -8.23 -4.70
C PHE A 157 -2.13 -7.21 -5.60
N SER A 158 -3.44 -7.18 -5.50
CA SER A 158 -4.32 -6.15 -6.06
C SER A 158 -4.72 -5.12 -5.01
N VAL A 159 -4.78 -3.84 -5.39
CA VAL A 159 -5.19 -2.74 -4.50
C VAL A 159 -6.57 -2.26 -4.87
N TYR A 160 -7.47 -2.25 -3.89
CA TYR A 160 -8.85 -1.80 -3.98
C TYR A 160 -9.06 -0.52 -3.17
N LYS A 161 -9.89 0.40 -3.65
CA LYS A 161 -10.11 1.71 -3.00
C LYS A 161 -11.57 2.12 -3.03
N CYS A 162 -12.05 2.69 -1.93
CA CYS A 162 -13.38 3.30 -1.86
C CYS A 162 -13.37 4.70 -2.51
N ARG A 163 -14.10 4.87 -3.63
CA ARG A 163 -14.26 6.17 -4.30
C ARG A 163 -15.41 7.02 -3.79
N ASN A 164 -16.32 6.45 -3.00
CA ASN A 164 -17.47 7.19 -2.47
C ASN A 164 -17.03 8.38 -1.61
N SER A 165 -17.33 9.61 -2.05
CA SER A 165 -17.02 10.85 -1.30
C SER A 165 -17.94 11.06 -0.09
N ASN A 166 -19.07 10.35 -0.03
CA ASN A 166 -19.96 10.33 1.13
C ASN A 166 -19.63 9.20 2.12
N CYS A 167 -18.49 8.52 1.94
CA CYS A 167 -18.06 7.49 2.87
C CYS A 167 -17.72 8.10 4.24
N SER A 168 -18.28 7.54 5.31
CA SER A 168 -18.06 8.00 6.68
C SER A 168 -16.57 8.03 7.06
N PHE A 169 -15.80 7.03 6.64
CA PHE A 169 -14.34 6.97 6.82
C PHE A 169 -13.61 8.14 6.14
N TYR A 170 -13.95 8.42 4.88
CA TYR A 170 -13.35 9.52 4.12
C TYR A 170 -13.68 10.88 4.74
N GLN A 171 -14.94 11.10 5.07
CA GLN A 171 -15.39 12.35 5.69
C GLN A 171 -14.77 12.57 7.07
N ARG A 172 -14.70 11.53 7.91
CA ARG A 172 -14.06 11.60 9.23
C ARG A 172 -12.58 11.96 9.11
N ASN A 173 -11.85 11.30 8.21
CA ASN A 173 -10.43 11.59 7.99
C ASN A 173 -10.21 13.01 7.47
N LEU A 174 -11.04 13.49 6.53
CA LEU A 174 -10.96 14.87 6.06
C LEU A 174 -11.22 15.90 7.18
N LYS A 175 -12.18 15.63 8.07
CA LYS A 175 -12.50 16.50 9.20
C LYS A 175 -11.36 16.55 10.22
N ALA A 176 -10.69 15.42 10.44
CA ALA A 176 -9.56 15.31 11.37
C ALA A 176 -8.28 16.03 10.91
N MET A 177 -8.18 16.38 9.62
CA MET A 177 -7.00 17.10 9.09
C MET A 177 -6.95 18.56 9.55
N SER A 178 -5.77 19.00 9.95
CA SER A 178 -5.46 20.41 10.20
C SER A 178 -5.51 21.24 8.90
N SER A 179 -5.62 22.57 9.04
CA SER A 179 -5.62 23.49 7.89
C SER A 179 -4.34 23.38 7.05
N LYS A 180 -3.18 23.14 7.68
CA LYS A 180 -1.89 22.92 7.00
C LYS A 180 -1.91 21.62 6.20
N GLU A 181 -2.40 20.53 6.79
CA GLU A 181 -2.50 19.24 6.09
C GLU A 181 -3.50 19.29 4.94
N LYS A 182 -4.63 19.98 5.10
CA LYS A 182 -5.60 20.18 4.00
C LYS A 182 -4.98 20.91 2.81
N LYS A 183 -4.14 21.93 3.05
CA LYS A 183 -3.38 22.62 1.98
C LYS A 183 -2.41 21.65 1.30
N ARG A 184 -1.62 20.90 2.08
CA ARG A 184 -0.69 19.90 1.54
C ARG A 184 -1.40 18.78 0.78
N PHE A 185 -2.58 18.34 1.22
CA PHE A 185 -3.36 17.32 0.54
C PHE A 185 -3.83 17.77 -0.85
N LYS A 186 -4.08 19.07 -1.06
CA LYS A 186 -4.40 19.60 -2.39
C LYS A 186 -3.22 19.51 -3.36
N THR A 187 -2.00 19.71 -2.87
CA THR A 187 -0.77 19.67 -3.70
C THR A 187 -0.20 18.26 -3.83
N ASP A 188 -0.29 17.47 -2.76
CA ASP A 188 0.28 16.13 -2.63
C ASP A 188 -0.71 15.17 -1.94
N PRO A 189 -1.74 14.68 -2.68
CA PRO A 189 -2.77 13.82 -2.11
C PRO A 189 -2.25 12.47 -1.59
N GLN A 190 -1.14 11.97 -2.15
CA GLN A 190 -0.57 10.66 -1.82
C GLN A 190 0.16 10.63 -0.46
N ALA A 191 0.52 11.79 0.08
CA ALA A 191 1.10 11.87 1.42
C ALA A 191 0.16 11.38 2.53
N PHE A 192 -1.15 11.35 2.26
CA PHE A 192 -2.18 11.07 3.25
C PHE A 192 -3.09 9.90 2.83
N LYS A 193 -3.30 8.96 3.74
CA LYS A 193 -4.29 7.89 3.60
C LYS A 193 -5.65 8.38 4.08
N ILE A 194 -6.39 9.08 3.22
CA ILE A 194 -7.72 9.62 3.59
C ILE A 194 -8.86 8.65 3.26
N ARG A 195 -8.70 7.84 2.21
CA ARG A 195 -9.73 6.89 1.75
C ARG A 195 -9.40 5.47 2.19
N TYR A 196 -10.45 4.67 2.39
CA TYR A 196 -10.32 3.24 2.67
C TYR A 196 -9.65 2.53 1.48
N ILE A 197 -8.64 1.72 1.79
CA ILE A 197 -7.85 0.96 0.82
C ILE A 197 -7.75 -0.47 1.34
N PHE A 198 -8.10 -1.44 0.51
CA PHE A 198 -7.92 -2.85 0.78
C PHE A 198 -6.86 -3.44 -0.15
N ARG A 199 -6.06 -4.39 0.33
CA ARG A 199 -5.08 -5.12 -0.48
C ARG A 199 -5.48 -6.59 -0.47
N GLN A 200 -5.82 -7.10 -1.65
CA GLN A 200 -6.05 -8.53 -1.86
C GLN A 200 -4.74 -9.14 -2.32
N PHE A 201 -4.14 -9.97 -1.48
CA PHE A 201 -2.91 -10.68 -1.81
C PHE A 201 -3.22 -11.95 -2.59
N HIS A 202 -2.39 -12.21 -3.60
CA HIS A 202 -2.45 -13.40 -4.45
C HIS A 202 -1.44 -14.48 -4.01
N ILE A 203 -0.79 -14.23 -2.87
CA ILE A 203 0.14 -15.16 -2.24
C ILE A 203 -0.58 -15.91 -1.14
N ASP A 204 -0.28 -17.19 -1.03
CA ASP A 204 -0.66 -17.97 0.13
C ASP A 204 0.15 -17.46 1.33
N PHE A 205 -0.52 -17.13 2.44
CA PHE A 205 0.13 -16.70 3.69
C PHE A 205 0.51 -17.87 4.59
N LEU A 206 0.24 -19.12 4.17
CA LEU A 206 0.79 -20.30 4.81
C LEU A 206 2.32 -20.32 5.03
N PRO A 207 3.18 -19.52 4.35
CA PRO A 207 4.61 -19.52 4.61
C PRO A 207 5.07 -19.18 6.03
N LEU A 208 4.17 -18.64 6.88
CA LEU A 208 4.45 -18.37 8.29
C LEU A 208 3.90 -19.45 9.24
N ALA A 209 3.15 -20.42 8.72
CA ALA A 209 2.69 -21.56 9.50
C ALA A 209 3.83 -22.57 9.67
N LYS A 210 3.82 -23.34 10.77
CA LYS A 210 4.79 -24.42 10.99
C LYS A 210 4.81 -25.46 9.84
N GLN A 211 3.70 -25.55 9.11
CA GLN A 211 3.49 -26.46 7.99
C GLN A 211 3.84 -25.85 6.62
N SER A 212 4.48 -24.67 6.58
CA SER A 212 4.92 -24.04 5.33
C SER A 212 5.81 -25.00 4.52
N PRO A 213 5.57 -25.18 3.22
CA PRO A 213 6.51 -25.90 2.34
C PRO A 213 7.80 -25.09 2.12
N GLU A 214 7.74 -23.77 2.25
CA GLU A 214 8.87 -22.85 2.14
C GLU A 214 9.55 -22.72 3.51
N LEU A 215 10.73 -23.30 3.66
CA LEU A 215 11.53 -23.21 4.88
C LEU A 215 12.39 -21.94 4.87
N PRO A 216 12.49 -21.22 5.99
CA PRO A 216 13.41 -20.08 6.06
C PRO A 216 14.84 -20.55 5.89
N ALA A 217 15.65 -19.76 5.16
CA ALA A 217 17.08 -20.06 4.96
C ALA A 217 17.88 -20.13 6.28
N VAL A 218 17.36 -19.49 7.34
CA VAL A 218 17.99 -19.44 8.65
C VAL A 218 17.06 -20.08 9.68
N ASP A 219 17.58 -21.08 10.38
CA ASP A 219 16.93 -21.73 11.51
C ASP A 219 17.36 -21.04 12.82
N LEU A 220 16.48 -20.19 13.38
CA LEU A 220 16.77 -19.44 14.60
C LEU A 220 16.97 -20.34 15.83
N SER A 221 16.53 -21.60 15.80
CA SER A 221 16.77 -22.55 16.90
C SER A 221 18.24 -22.94 17.03
N ARG A 222 19.03 -22.75 15.97
CA ARG A 222 20.47 -23.05 15.92
C ARG A 222 21.35 -21.88 16.31
N ILE A 223 20.76 -20.75 16.71
CA ILE A 223 21.53 -19.58 17.13
C ILE A 223 22.20 -19.89 18.47
N TYR A 224 23.53 -19.73 18.52
CA TYR A 224 24.33 -19.88 19.73
C TYR A 224 24.15 -18.72 20.72
N ALA A 225 23.66 -17.57 20.26
CA ALA A 225 23.37 -16.42 21.10
C ALA A 225 22.06 -16.61 21.89
N SER A 226 21.99 -16.02 23.08
CA SER A 226 20.78 -16.09 23.89
C SER A 226 19.59 -15.41 23.17
N PRO A 227 18.34 -15.85 23.41
CA PRO A 227 17.16 -15.18 22.90
C PRO A 227 17.10 -13.69 23.27
N HIS A 228 17.67 -13.33 24.43
CA HIS A 228 17.79 -11.94 24.87
C HIS A 228 18.71 -11.12 23.95
N THR A 229 19.90 -11.64 23.65
CA THR A 229 20.84 -11.02 22.71
C THR A 229 20.22 -10.84 21.34
N LEU A 230 19.53 -11.87 20.82
CA LEU A 230 18.79 -11.78 19.56
C LEU A 230 17.71 -10.69 19.62
N GLY A 231 16.95 -10.62 20.71
CA GLY A 231 15.92 -9.60 20.92
C GLY A 231 16.47 -8.17 20.91
N LEU A 232 17.63 -7.95 21.52
CA LEU A 232 18.33 -6.66 21.48
C LEU A 232 18.76 -6.28 20.06
N ILE A 233 19.37 -7.23 19.34
CA ILE A 233 19.81 -7.03 17.95
C ILE A 233 18.61 -6.66 17.07
N LEU A 234 17.51 -7.42 17.15
CA LEU A 234 16.30 -7.15 16.39
C LEU A 234 15.68 -5.80 16.75
N THR A 235 15.71 -5.41 18.02
CA THR A 235 15.23 -4.10 18.46
C THR A 235 16.01 -2.97 17.79
N TYR A 236 17.33 -3.00 17.85
CA TYR A 236 18.17 -1.96 17.22
C TYR A 236 18.09 -1.98 15.69
N HIS A 237 18.18 -3.15 15.09
CA HIS A 237 18.23 -3.28 13.64
C HIS A 237 16.87 -3.03 12.98
N VAL A 238 15.81 -3.64 13.52
CA VAL A 238 14.46 -3.61 12.92
C VAL A 238 13.64 -2.46 13.48
N ASN A 239 13.45 -2.39 14.81
CA ASN A 239 12.54 -1.40 15.40
C ASN A 239 13.09 0.02 15.30
N TYR A 240 14.40 0.19 15.50
CA TYR A 240 15.09 1.47 15.34
C TYR A 240 15.70 1.69 13.95
N GLY A 241 15.61 0.70 13.05
CA GLY A 241 16.05 0.83 11.66
C GLY A 241 17.55 1.10 11.50
N LEU A 242 18.38 0.67 12.46
CA LEU A 242 19.83 0.89 12.41
C LEU A 242 20.49 -0.07 11.42
N SER A 243 21.60 0.36 10.79
CA SER A 243 22.38 -0.53 9.94
C SER A 243 23.05 -1.64 10.77
N ALA A 244 23.36 -2.78 10.13
CA ALA A 244 24.03 -3.89 10.81
C ALA A 244 25.32 -3.47 11.54
N ARG A 245 26.14 -2.59 10.93
CA ARG A 245 27.35 -2.04 11.58
C ARG A 245 27.04 -1.22 12.83
N ARG A 246 25.99 -0.38 12.78
CA ARG A 246 25.59 0.43 13.94
C ARG A 246 25.00 -0.42 15.05
N THR A 247 24.20 -1.42 14.69
CA THR A 247 23.71 -2.41 15.65
C THR A 247 24.88 -3.15 16.30
N ALA A 248 25.86 -3.62 15.52
CA ALA A 248 27.05 -4.29 16.06
C ALA A 248 27.85 -3.39 17.01
N ALA A 249 28.08 -2.13 16.62
CA ALA A 249 28.75 -1.15 17.49
C ALA A 249 27.99 -0.94 18.80
N ILE A 250 26.67 -0.73 18.75
CA ILE A 250 25.85 -0.55 19.97
C ILE A 250 25.86 -1.80 20.85
N MET A 251 25.77 -2.99 20.24
CA MET A 251 25.84 -4.25 20.99
C MET A 251 27.18 -4.39 21.70
N GLN A 252 28.29 -3.98 21.06
CA GLN A 252 29.60 -3.95 21.70
C GLN A 252 29.72 -2.87 22.77
N ASP A 253 29.36 -1.63 22.45
CA ASP A 253 29.62 -0.45 23.29
C ASP A 253 28.72 -0.39 24.52
N VAL A 254 27.44 -0.77 24.38
CA VAL A 254 26.44 -0.66 25.44
C VAL A 254 26.24 -1.98 26.17
N HIS A 255 26.22 -3.10 25.43
CA HIS A 255 25.91 -4.42 25.99
C HIS A 255 27.15 -5.30 26.17
N GLY A 256 28.33 -4.87 25.72
CA GLY A 256 29.56 -5.65 25.81
C GLY A 256 29.57 -6.91 24.95
N VAL A 257 28.67 -7.02 23.97
CA VAL A 257 28.51 -8.21 23.12
C VAL A 257 29.00 -7.93 21.71
N ALA A 258 30.12 -8.56 21.35
CA ALA A 258 30.64 -8.54 19.99
C ALA A 258 29.76 -9.39 19.09
N ILE A 259 29.24 -8.80 18.01
CA ILE A 259 28.48 -9.51 16.98
C ILE A 259 29.04 -9.17 15.61
N SER A 260 29.19 -10.19 14.76
CA SER A 260 29.73 -10.10 13.39
C SER A 260 28.63 -10.00 12.36
#